data_AF-A0AAW1MZE3-F1
#
_entry.id   AF-A0AAW1MZE3-F1
#
_cell.length_a   1.000
_cell.length_b   1.000
_cell.length_c   1.000
_cell.angle_alpha   90.00
_cell.angle_beta   90.00
_cell.angle_gamma   90.00
#
_symmetry.space_group_name_H-M   'P 1'
#
loop_
_entity.id
_entity.type
_entity.pdbx_description
1 polymer ?
#
loop_
_entity_poly.entity_id
_entity_poly.type
_entity_poly.pdbx_seq_one_letter_code
_entity_poly.pdbx_strand_id
1 'polypeptide(L)'
;MFDIREYWIPAYFRDMRMGNIMSTTQRSESENCFFKRFENHYGTLVEFWLRYESAMDQQRHTHKRLEMESNNSIPKAITPLSLESHALTVYTHEVFYEIQAEIKSSMCGCGIVGYSRSASLEKTDIEDSERGKTFTVQYSPLTSDIDCTCKLFERRGLICRHIFWVFSNKMLKTIPEKYVLARWSKNALRGPIYDLNGNIIENYDTADESQLELSKVWSEFYNVISLVAKKEANVLRDLQRVLIEFKDRVEPTNEKMSKQQEMEMLMGYSAPDEVRILPPRHSKNKGSGKKIETSKHKAIEKAKKAKRRCGNCKQMAYHDSRNCKEPFAKHPPEEDESSDSGCGD
;
A
#
# COMPACT_ATOMS: atom_id res chain seq x y z
N MET A 1 -29.92 -13.32 4.93
CA MET A 1 -29.75 -12.83 3.53
C MET A 1 -29.75 -11.31 3.49
N PHE A 2 -30.76 -10.63 4.05
CA PHE A 2 -30.80 -9.17 4.12
C PHE A 2 -29.69 -8.54 4.98
N ASP A 3 -29.12 -9.27 5.94
CA ASP A 3 -28.08 -8.78 6.83
C ASP A 3 -26.73 -8.57 6.15
N ILE A 4 -26.50 -9.17 4.97
CA ILE A 4 -25.28 -9.00 4.17
C ILE A 4 -25.50 -8.09 2.94
N ARG A 5 -26.59 -7.32 2.93
CA ARG A 5 -26.96 -6.43 1.80
C ARG A 5 -25.90 -5.38 1.48
N GLU A 6 -25.05 -5.03 2.44
CA GLU A 6 -23.90 -4.14 2.27
C GLU A 6 -22.85 -4.70 1.28
N TYR A 7 -22.83 -6.01 1.07
CA TYR A 7 -21.96 -6.67 0.09
C TYR A 7 -22.63 -6.90 -1.28
N TRP A 8 -23.92 -6.55 -1.42
CA TRP A 8 -24.72 -6.96 -2.58
C TRP A 8 -24.89 -5.88 -3.64
N ILE A 9 -24.78 -4.61 -3.27
CA ILE A 9 -25.18 -3.50 -4.16
C ILE A 9 -23.99 -2.58 -4.43
N PRO A 10 -23.69 -2.22 -5.70
CA PRO A 10 -22.66 -1.25 -6.09
C PRO A 10 -22.70 0.09 -5.33
N ALA A 11 -23.86 0.47 -4.80
CA ALA A 11 -24.04 1.66 -3.98
C ALA A 11 -23.23 1.63 -2.66
N TYR A 12 -23.05 0.45 -2.05
CA TYR A 12 -22.26 0.27 -0.82
C TYR A 12 -20.75 0.24 -1.07
N PHE A 13 -20.35 0.04 -2.32
CA PHE A 13 -18.95 -0.02 -2.74
C PHE A 13 -18.40 1.31 -3.24
N ARG A 14 -19.18 2.39 -3.14
CA ARG A 14 -18.82 3.71 -3.66
C ARG A 14 -17.52 4.24 -3.04
N ASP A 15 -17.26 3.90 -1.79
CA ASP A 15 -16.09 4.36 -1.03
C ASP A 15 -14.94 3.33 -1.03
N MET A 16 -15.10 2.19 -1.71
CA MET A 16 -14.02 1.22 -1.88
C MET A 16 -13.28 1.45 -3.19
N ARG A 17 -11.95 1.33 -3.13
CA ARG A 17 -11.11 1.40 -4.32
C ARG A 17 -11.32 0.16 -5.18
N MET A 18 -12.08 0.32 -6.27
CA MET A 18 -12.48 -0.78 -7.15
C MET A 18 -11.70 -0.83 -8.46
N GLY A 19 -10.94 0.20 -8.81
CA GLY A 19 -10.09 0.22 -10.01
C GLY A 19 -10.83 -0.10 -11.31
N ASN A 20 -12.09 0.35 -11.43
CA ASN A 20 -12.98 0.07 -12.57
C ASN A 20 -13.39 -1.41 -12.74
N ILE A 21 -13.23 -2.26 -11.71
CA ILE A 21 -13.51 -3.71 -11.77
C ILE A 21 -15.00 -4.03 -11.52
N MET A 22 -15.74 -3.16 -10.83
CA MET A 22 -17.11 -3.45 -10.38
C MET A 22 -18.19 -2.72 -11.18
N SER A 23 -18.51 -3.31 -12.33
CA SER A 23 -19.87 -3.46 -12.82
C SER A 23 -20.07 -4.96 -12.97
N THR A 24 -20.92 -5.54 -12.11
CA THR A 24 -20.95 -6.96 -11.76
C THR A 24 -21.15 -7.94 -12.92
N THR A 25 -21.47 -7.46 -14.12
CA THR A 25 -21.53 -8.26 -15.35
C THR A 25 -20.73 -7.69 -16.51
N GLN A 26 -20.26 -6.43 -16.48
CA GLN A 26 -19.65 -5.79 -17.65
C GLN A 26 -18.33 -6.47 -18.06
N ARG A 27 -17.53 -6.96 -17.10
CA ARG A 27 -16.30 -7.70 -17.42
C ARG A 27 -16.61 -9.00 -18.15
N SER A 28 -17.53 -9.81 -17.62
CA SER A 28 -17.95 -11.03 -18.31
C SER A 28 -18.66 -10.74 -19.63
N GLU A 29 -19.47 -9.69 -19.71
CA GLU A 29 -20.17 -9.29 -20.93
C GLU A 29 -19.22 -8.77 -22.00
N SER A 30 -18.20 -7.99 -21.63
CA SER A 30 -17.18 -7.47 -22.56
C SER A 30 -16.29 -8.59 -23.08
N GLU A 31 -15.83 -9.48 -22.19
CA GLU A 31 -15.05 -10.65 -22.58
C GLU A 31 -15.90 -11.59 -23.44
N ASN A 32 -17.13 -11.90 -23.04
CA ASN A 32 -18.04 -12.71 -23.85
C ASN A 32 -18.31 -12.06 -25.21
N CYS A 33 -18.49 -10.74 -25.27
CA CYS A 33 -18.70 -10.02 -26.53
C CYS A 33 -17.47 -10.12 -27.45
N PHE A 34 -16.27 -10.07 -26.89
CA PHE A 34 -15.03 -10.26 -27.62
C PHE A 34 -14.90 -11.70 -28.15
N PHE A 35 -15.02 -12.70 -27.27
CA PHE A 35 -14.84 -14.12 -27.62
C PHE A 35 -15.95 -14.67 -28.53
N LYS A 36 -17.18 -14.13 -28.46
CA LYS A 36 -18.27 -14.48 -29.40
C LYS A 36 -17.90 -14.32 -30.87
N ARG A 37 -16.94 -13.44 -31.20
CA ARG A 37 -16.46 -13.25 -32.59
C ARG A 37 -15.60 -14.41 -33.09
N PHE A 38 -15.10 -15.23 -32.17
CA PHE A 38 -14.21 -16.36 -32.44
C PHE A 38 -14.91 -17.70 -32.16
N GLU A 39 -16.14 -17.68 -31.65
CA GLU A 39 -16.89 -18.86 -31.29
C GLU A 39 -17.59 -19.47 -32.51
N ASN A 40 -17.44 -20.79 -32.68
CA ASN A 40 -18.20 -21.58 -33.64
C ASN A 40 -18.87 -22.72 -32.86
N HIS A 41 -20.19 -22.63 -32.65
CA HIS A 41 -20.94 -23.62 -31.86
C HIS A 41 -20.93 -25.03 -32.48
N TYR A 42 -20.58 -25.16 -33.76
CA TYR A 42 -20.49 -26.44 -34.47
C TYR A 42 -19.03 -26.90 -34.66
N GLY A 43 -18.06 -26.16 -34.10
CA GLY A 43 -16.64 -26.47 -34.23
C GLY A 43 -16.19 -27.63 -33.35
N THR A 44 -15.10 -28.27 -33.74
CA THR A 44 -14.44 -29.30 -32.90
C THR A 44 -13.69 -28.64 -31.73
N LEU A 45 -13.34 -29.43 -30.70
CA LEU A 45 -12.50 -28.93 -29.60
C LEU A 45 -11.14 -28.38 -30.08
N VAL A 46 -10.57 -28.98 -31.13
CA VAL A 46 -9.32 -28.52 -31.74
C VAL A 46 -9.53 -27.16 -32.42
N GLU A 47 -10.65 -26.98 -33.13
CA GLU A 47 -10.98 -25.69 -33.73
C GLU A 47 -11.20 -24.62 -32.66
N PHE A 48 -11.91 -24.94 -31.57
CA PHE A 48 -12.09 -24.04 -30.44
C PHE A 48 -10.75 -23.54 -29.89
N TRP A 49 -9.79 -24.45 -29.64
CA TRP A 49 -8.48 -24.08 -29.14
C TRP A 49 -7.72 -23.12 -30.08
N LEU A 50 -7.71 -23.41 -31.38
CA LEU A 50 -7.05 -22.54 -32.37
C LEU A 50 -7.69 -21.15 -32.46
N ARG A 51 -9.02 -21.07 -32.34
CA ARG A 51 -9.76 -19.81 -32.32
C ARG A 51 -9.49 -19.01 -31.05
N TYR A 52 -9.40 -19.69 -29.91
CA TYR A 52 -9.05 -19.08 -28.63
C TYR A 52 -7.64 -18.47 -28.68
N GLU A 53 -6.63 -19.21 -29.17
CA GLU A 53 -5.27 -18.69 -29.36
C GLU A 53 -5.26 -17.47 -30.29
N SER A 54 -6.02 -17.52 -31.39
CA SER A 54 -6.17 -16.39 -32.32
C SER A 54 -6.79 -15.16 -31.64
N ALA A 55 -7.78 -15.37 -30.76
CA ALA A 55 -8.40 -14.31 -29.99
C ALA A 55 -7.41 -13.66 -29.01
N MET A 56 -6.61 -14.48 -28.32
CA MET A 56 -5.55 -14.01 -27.43
C MET A 56 -4.47 -13.22 -28.18
N ASP A 57 -4.05 -13.69 -29.35
CA ASP A 57 -3.09 -12.99 -30.19
C ASP A 57 -3.63 -11.67 -30.72
N GLN A 58 -4.92 -11.60 -31.06
CA GLN A 58 -5.55 -10.33 -31.43
C GLN A 58 -5.57 -9.33 -30.27
N GLN A 59 -5.84 -9.76 -29.03
CA GLN A 59 -5.75 -8.88 -27.85
C GLN A 59 -4.31 -8.38 -27.65
N ARG A 60 -3.32 -9.28 -27.69
CA ARG A 60 -1.90 -8.94 -27.55
C ARG A 60 -1.41 -7.99 -28.64
N HIS A 61 -1.81 -8.23 -29.88
CA HIS A 61 -1.48 -7.36 -31.01
C HIS A 61 -2.09 -5.97 -30.83
N THR A 62 -3.36 -5.92 -30.40
CA THR A 62 -4.07 -4.65 -30.16
C THR A 62 -3.39 -3.86 -29.05
N HIS A 63 -3.08 -4.51 -27.94
CA HIS A 63 -2.36 -3.90 -26.82
C HIS A 63 -1.00 -3.33 -27.25
N LYS A 64 -0.19 -4.12 -27.98
CA LYS A 64 1.12 -3.65 -28.49
C LYS A 64 1.00 -2.47 -29.44
N ARG A 65 0.00 -2.47 -30.31
CA ARG A 65 -0.26 -1.35 -31.23
C ARG A 65 -0.61 -0.09 -30.46
N LEU A 66 -1.51 -0.18 -29.47
CA LEU A 66 -1.90 0.96 -28.63
C LEU A 66 -0.73 1.49 -27.78
N GLU A 67 0.10 0.59 -27.26
CA GLU A 67 1.32 0.97 -26.54
C GLU A 67 2.31 1.70 -27.44
N MET A 68 2.55 1.18 -28.65
CA MET A 68 3.39 1.82 -29.65
C MET A 68 2.86 3.21 -30.03
N GLU A 69 1.57 3.34 -30.28
CA GLU A 69 0.92 4.63 -30.54
C GLU A 69 1.09 5.60 -29.38
N SER A 70 0.91 5.10 -28.14
CA SER A 70 1.04 5.90 -26.92
C SER A 70 2.44 6.43 -26.68
N ASN A 71 3.47 5.68 -27.10
CA ASN A 71 4.88 6.03 -26.95
C ASN A 71 5.41 6.89 -28.10
N ASN A 72 4.89 6.69 -29.32
CA ASN A 72 5.45 7.31 -30.53
C ASN A 72 4.67 8.52 -31.04
N SER A 73 3.52 8.83 -30.44
CA SER A 73 2.75 10.00 -30.83
C SER A 73 2.22 10.77 -29.62
N ILE A 74 1.96 12.06 -29.82
CA ILE A 74 1.48 12.96 -28.78
C ILE A 74 0.03 13.29 -29.12
N PRO A 75 -0.94 12.99 -28.22
CA PRO A 75 -2.33 13.35 -28.45
C PRO A 75 -2.50 14.86 -28.56
N LYS A 76 -3.51 15.30 -29.29
CA LYS A 76 -3.79 16.72 -29.44
C LYS A 76 -4.45 17.27 -28.17
N ALA A 77 -3.82 18.28 -27.56
CA ALA A 77 -4.46 19.09 -26.52
C ALA A 77 -5.57 19.96 -27.13
N ILE A 78 -6.67 20.13 -26.39
CA ILE A 78 -7.80 20.97 -26.80
C ILE A 78 -7.97 22.21 -25.92
N THR A 79 -7.41 22.22 -24.71
CA THR A 79 -7.44 23.36 -23.80
C THR A 79 -6.01 23.91 -23.57
N PRO A 80 -5.86 25.19 -23.21
CA PRO A 80 -4.57 25.78 -22.91
C PRO A 80 -4.10 25.49 -21.47
N LEU A 81 -4.73 24.57 -20.72
CA LEU A 81 -4.33 24.31 -19.34
C LEU A 81 -3.01 23.55 -19.25
N SER A 82 -2.16 24.01 -18.33
CA SER A 82 -0.97 23.29 -17.88
C SER A 82 -1.28 21.89 -17.34
N LEU A 83 -2.43 21.70 -16.67
CA LEU A 83 -2.88 20.39 -16.21
C LEU A 83 -3.11 19.40 -17.36
N GLU A 84 -3.64 19.85 -18.49
CA GLU A 84 -3.80 19.00 -19.67
C GLU A 84 -2.44 18.69 -20.32
N SER A 85 -1.55 19.69 -20.37
CA SER A 85 -0.18 19.47 -20.85
C SER A 85 0.58 18.45 -19.99
N HIS A 86 0.38 18.48 -18.67
CA HIS A 86 0.93 17.47 -17.77
C HIS A 86 0.24 16.11 -17.95
N ALA A 87 -1.08 16.07 -18.17
CA ALA A 87 -1.81 14.83 -18.44
C ALA A 87 -1.26 14.09 -19.68
N LEU A 88 -0.86 14.82 -20.72
CA LEU A 88 -0.24 14.27 -21.94
C LEU A 88 1.07 13.52 -21.68
N THR A 89 1.85 13.95 -20.68
CA THR A 89 3.15 13.36 -20.38
C THR A 89 3.00 12.10 -19.52
N VAL A 90 2.00 12.07 -18.63
CA VAL A 90 1.86 11.00 -17.63
C VAL A 90 0.91 9.86 -18.04
N TYR A 91 -0.19 10.13 -18.74
CA TYR A 91 -1.23 9.13 -19.05
C TYR A 91 -1.04 8.49 -20.42
N THR A 92 -1.47 7.22 -20.55
CA THR A 92 -1.61 6.58 -21.88
C THR A 92 -2.63 7.32 -22.73
N HIS A 93 -2.61 7.13 -24.05
CA HIS A 93 -3.53 7.85 -24.95
C HIS A 93 -5.00 7.65 -24.63
N GLU A 94 -5.43 6.41 -24.40
CA GLU A 94 -6.82 6.09 -24.08
C GLU A 94 -7.27 6.79 -22.79
N VAL A 95 -6.46 6.70 -21.74
CA VAL A 95 -6.74 7.37 -20.46
C VAL A 95 -6.68 8.90 -20.61
N PHE A 96 -5.75 9.41 -21.41
CA PHE A 96 -5.63 10.85 -21.66
C PHE A 96 -6.93 11.41 -22.25
N TYR A 97 -7.57 10.71 -23.19
CA TYR A 97 -8.85 11.18 -23.74
C TYR A 97 -9.98 11.19 -22.70
N GLU A 98 -10.02 10.21 -21.79
CA GLU A 98 -10.96 10.25 -20.65
C GLU A 98 -10.69 11.45 -19.72
N ILE A 99 -9.42 11.71 -19.40
CA ILE A 99 -9.01 12.85 -18.58
C ILE A 99 -9.29 14.18 -19.28
N GLN A 100 -9.01 14.27 -20.57
CA GLN A 100 -9.28 15.46 -21.40
C GLN A 100 -10.78 15.77 -21.42
N ALA A 101 -11.63 14.75 -21.49
CA ALA A 101 -13.08 14.93 -21.39
C ALA A 101 -13.49 15.49 -20.01
N GLU A 102 -12.93 14.96 -18.91
CA GLU A 102 -13.20 15.49 -17.57
C GLU A 102 -12.66 16.92 -17.37
N ILE A 103 -11.49 17.26 -17.93
CA ILE A 103 -10.95 18.63 -17.92
C ILE A 103 -11.86 19.59 -18.69
N LYS A 104 -12.32 19.18 -19.88
CA LYS A 104 -13.23 20.00 -20.69
C LYS A 104 -14.57 20.21 -19.98
N SER A 105 -15.18 19.15 -19.45
CA SER A 105 -16.43 19.25 -18.68
C SER A 105 -16.27 20.07 -17.41
N SER A 106 -15.09 20.05 -16.78
CA SER A 106 -14.77 20.94 -15.66
C SER A 106 -14.87 22.41 -16.07
N MET A 107 -14.39 22.79 -17.26
CA MET A 107 -14.44 24.18 -17.70
C MET A 107 -15.83 24.64 -18.12
N CYS A 108 -16.54 23.80 -18.85
CA CYS A 108 -17.78 24.19 -19.52
C CYS A 108 -19.04 23.88 -18.70
N GLY A 109 -18.96 22.91 -17.78
CA GLY A 109 -20.12 22.34 -17.10
C GLY A 109 -20.08 22.42 -15.57
N CYS A 110 -19.02 22.96 -14.96
CA CYS A 110 -18.91 23.06 -13.51
C CYS A 110 -18.84 24.52 -13.03
N GLY A 111 -19.60 24.84 -11.99
CA GLY A 111 -19.62 26.17 -11.35
C GLY A 111 -19.67 26.08 -9.83
N ILE A 112 -19.13 27.08 -9.13
CA ILE A 112 -19.17 27.13 -7.66
C ILE A 112 -20.51 27.67 -7.18
N VAL A 113 -21.10 26.98 -6.20
CA VAL A 113 -22.35 27.39 -5.52
C VAL A 113 -22.16 27.59 -4.02
N GLY A 114 -21.10 27.04 -3.45
CA GLY A 114 -20.77 27.19 -2.04
C GLY A 114 -19.28 27.09 -1.78
N TYR A 115 -18.79 27.88 -0.82
CA TYR A 115 -17.42 27.83 -0.34
C TYR A 115 -17.39 27.99 1.16
N SER A 116 -16.63 27.13 1.84
CA SER A 116 -16.36 27.28 3.27
C SER A 116 -14.92 26.85 3.56
N ARG A 117 -14.26 27.58 4.46
CA ARG A 117 -12.88 27.32 4.85
C ARG A 117 -12.77 27.22 6.35
N SER A 118 -12.17 26.12 6.80
CA SER A 118 -11.75 25.89 8.18
C SER A 118 -10.22 25.89 8.25
N ALA A 119 -9.65 25.80 9.46
CA ALA A 119 -8.20 25.83 9.66
C ALA A 119 -7.45 24.70 8.93
N SER A 120 -8.08 23.52 8.79
CA SER A 120 -7.47 22.33 8.20
C SER A 120 -8.08 21.90 6.86
N LEU A 121 -9.28 22.41 6.51
CA LEU A 121 -10.04 21.93 5.37
C LEU A 121 -10.74 23.07 4.62
N GLU A 122 -10.60 23.08 3.30
CA GLU A 122 -11.37 23.89 2.38
C GLU A 122 -12.43 23.04 1.70
N LYS A 123 -13.70 23.45 1.80
CA LYS A 123 -14.83 22.75 1.20
C LYS A 123 -15.45 23.64 0.13
N THR A 124 -15.53 23.10 -1.08
CA THR A 124 -16.11 23.77 -2.26
C THR A 124 -17.27 22.94 -2.78
N ASP A 125 -18.46 23.54 -2.85
CA ASP A 125 -19.64 22.93 -3.45
C ASP A 125 -19.75 23.39 -4.91
N ILE A 126 -19.73 22.42 -5.82
CA ILE A 126 -19.65 22.60 -7.26
C ILE A 126 -20.93 22.04 -7.90
N GLU A 127 -21.67 22.89 -8.58
CA GLU A 127 -22.77 22.48 -9.44
C GLU A 127 -22.24 21.95 -10.77
N ASP A 128 -22.62 20.73 -11.12
CA ASP A 128 -22.36 20.08 -12.40
C ASP A 128 -23.63 20.14 -13.25
N SER A 129 -23.64 21.03 -14.24
CA SER A 129 -24.80 21.29 -15.10
C SER A 129 -25.12 20.11 -16.01
N GLU A 130 -24.10 19.35 -16.46
CA GLU A 130 -24.29 18.15 -17.27
C GLU A 130 -24.98 17.04 -16.46
N ARG A 131 -24.69 16.96 -15.15
CA ARG A 131 -25.29 15.95 -14.25
C ARG A 131 -26.51 16.44 -13.49
N GLY A 132 -26.80 17.74 -13.52
CA GLY A 132 -27.88 18.37 -12.77
C GLY A 132 -27.78 18.18 -11.26
N LYS A 133 -26.56 18.11 -10.70
CA LYS A 133 -26.30 17.82 -9.29
C LYS A 133 -25.13 18.62 -8.75
N THR A 134 -25.18 18.93 -7.47
CA THR A 134 -24.07 19.54 -6.73
C THR A 134 -23.19 18.47 -6.10
N PHE A 135 -21.88 18.62 -6.23
CA PHE A 135 -20.86 17.78 -5.61
C PHE A 135 -19.97 18.62 -4.72
N THR A 136 -19.57 18.05 -3.59
CA THR A 136 -18.66 18.69 -2.66
C THR A 136 -17.25 18.18 -2.92
N VAL A 137 -16.30 19.10 -3.00
CA VAL A 137 -14.86 18.83 -3.00
C VAL A 137 -14.26 19.33 -1.70
N GLN A 138 -13.53 18.46 -1.01
CA GLN A 138 -12.80 18.78 0.21
C GLN A 138 -11.31 18.76 -0.10
N TYR A 139 -10.62 19.87 0.15
CA TYR A 139 -9.19 20.03 -0.03
C TYR A 139 -8.54 20.34 1.31
N SER A 140 -7.55 19.54 1.71
CA SER A 140 -6.70 19.75 2.88
C SER A 140 -5.43 20.48 2.44
N PRO A 141 -5.23 21.76 2.78
CA PRO A 141 -4.01 22.48 2.40
C PRO A 141 -2.74 21.91 3.06
N LEU A 142 -2.87 21.25 4.21
CA LEU A 142 -1.75 20.71 4.99
C LEU A 142 -1.14 19.47 4.33
N THR A 143 -2.00 18.55 3.86
CA THR A 143 -1.58 17.28 3.23
C THR A 143 -1.70 17.33 1.71
N SER A 144 -2.20 18.44 1.16
CA SER A 144 -2.65 18.57 -0.23
C SER A 144 -3.65 17.50 -0.66
N ASP A 145 -4.34 16.84 0.28
CA ASP A 145 -5.34 15.81 -0.02
C ASP A 145 -6.59 16.47 -0.58
N ILE A 146 -7.16 15.85 -1.59
CA ILE A 146 -8.42 16.22 -2.19
C ILE A 146 -9.34 15.01 -2.28
N ASP A 147 -10.59 15.21 -1.88
CA ASP A 147 -11.66 14.24 -1.96
C ASP A 147 -12.89 14.88 -2.63
N CYS A 148 -13.67 14.08 -3.37
CA CYS A 148 -14.90 14.54 -3.99
C CYS A 148 -16.04 13.55 -3.75
N THR A 149 -17.23 14.06 -3.42
CA THR A 149 -18.42 13.23 -3.19
C THR A 149 -18.91 12.46 -4.42
N CYS A 150 -18.43 12.79 -5.62
CA CYS A 150 -18.70 12.00 -6.81
C CYS A 150 -17.97 10.64 -6.81
N LYS A 151 -16.93 10.49 -5.98
CA LYS A 151 -16.15 9.26 -5.76
C LYS A 151 -15.63 8.63 -7.05
N LEU A 152 -15.27 9.43 -8.05
CA LEU A 152 -14.74 8.90 -9.33
C LEU A 152 -13.34 8.33 -9.13
N PHE A 153 -12.52 8.99 -8.31
CA PHE A 153 -11.16 8.55 -8.04
C PHE A 153 -11.14 7.23 -7.26
N GLU A 154 -12.04 7.06 -6.29
CA GLU A 154 -12.16 5.80 -5.55
C GLU A 154 -12.69 4.68 -6.46
N ARG A 155 -13.74 4.97 -7.26
CA ARG A 155 -14.34 3.94 -8.12
C ARG A 155 -13.46 3.53 -9.29
N ARG A 156 -12.81 4.48 -9.96
CA ARG A 156 -12.03 4.26 -11.20
C ARG A 156 -10.55 4.54 -11.08
N GLY A 157 -10.12 5.31 -10.09
CA GLY A 157 -8.72 5.77 -10.01
C GLY A 157 -8.41 6.96 -10.93
N LEU A 158 -9.45 7.63 -11.44
CA LEU A 158 -9.33 8.80 -12.33
C LEU A 158 -9.90 10.04 -11.66
N ILE A 159 -9.24 11.18 -11.88
CA ILE A 159 -9.63 12.48 -11.32
C ILE A 159 -10.90 12.96 -12.04
N CYS A 160 -11.89 13.42 -11.29
CA CYS A 160 -13.12 13.95 -11.85
C CYS A 160 -13.02 15.44 -12.20
N ARG A 161 -13.93 15.88 -13.06
CA ARG A 161 -14.17 17.29 -13.41
C ARG A 161 -14.27 18.22 -12.20
N HIS A 162 -14.88 17.80 -11.09
CA HIS A 162 -15.00 18.64 -9.90
C HIS A 162 -13.64 18.91 -9.24
N ILE A 163 -12.77 17.91 -9.19
CA ILE A 163 -11.41 18.05 -8.66
C ILE A 163 -10.57 18.90 -9.63
N PHE A 164 -10.70 18.67 -10.94
CA PHE A 164 -10.05 19.53 -11.95
C PHE A 164 -10.47 20.99 -11.82
N TRP A 165 -11.74 21.26 -11.53
CA TRP A 165 -12.23 22.61 -11.30
C TRP A 165 -11.51 23.27 -10.12
N VAL A 166 -11.36 22.55 -9.00
CA VAL A 166 -10.60 23.05 -7.84
C VAL A 166 -9.12 23.25 -8.19
N PHE A 167 -8.50 22.32 -8.91
CA PHE A 167 -7.10 22.45 -9.34
C PHE A 167 -6.86 23.67 -10.23
N SER A 168 -7.77 23.93 -11.18
CA SER A 168 -7.73 25.12 -12.03
C SER A 168 -7.85 26.41 -11.20
N ASN A 169 -8.76 26.47 -10.24
CA ASN A 169 -8.89 27.64 -9.35
C ASN A 169 -7.69 27.85 -8.42
N LYS A 170 -7.02 26.76 -8.03
CA LYS A 170 -5.77 26.80 -7.28
C LYS A 170 -4.54 27.04 -8.16
N MET A 171 -4.71 27.23 -9.47
CA MET A 171 -3.65 27.48 -10.44
C MET A 171 -2.55 26.41 -10.43
N LEU A 172 -2.92 25.15 -10.15
CA LEU A 172 -1.99 24.04 -10.19
C LEU A 172 -1.53 23.80 -11.63
N LYS A 173 -0.22 23.65 -11.81
CA LYS A 173 0.38 23.39 -13.13
C LYS A 173 0.53 21.91 -13.44
N THR A 174 0.62 21.08 -12.40
CA THR A 174 0.82 19.64 -12.50
C THR A 174 -0.24 18.93 -11.67
N ILE A 175 -0.58 17.72 -12.13
CA ILE A 175 -1.44 16.81 -11.39
C ILE A 175 -0.59 16.22 -10.26
N PRO A 176 -1.01 16.30 -8.98
CA PRO A 176 -0.23 15.72 -7.89
C PRO A 176 -0.04 14.21 -8.09
N GLU A 177 1.19 13.74 -7.88
CA GLU A 177 1.61 12.36 -8.20
C GLU A 177 0.75 11.30 -7.51
N LYS A 178 0.29 11.55 -6.28
CA LYS A 178 -0.61 10.64 -5.54
C LYS A 178 -1.94 10.35 -6.24
N TYR A 179 -2.34 11.18 -7.21
CA TYR A 179 -3.54 10.96 -8.03
C TYR A 179 -3.24 10.40 -9.42
N VAL A 180 -1.98 10.14 -9.74
CA VAL A 180 -1.53 9.48 -10.98
C VAL A 180 -1.21 8.03 -10.67
N LEU A 181 -2.17 7.14 -10.86
CA LEU A 181 -1.97 5.72 -10.56
C LEU A 181 -1.14 5.03 -11.65
N ALA A 182 -0.19 4.19 -11.23
CA ALA A 182 0.67 3.41 -12.14
C ALA A 182 -0.13 2.66 -13.21
N ARG A 183 -1.26 2.03 -12.86
CA ARG A 183 -2.17 1.33 -13.80
C ARG A 183 -2.57 2.17 -15.02
N TRP A 184 -2.75 3.47 -14.83
CA TRP A 184 -3.28 4.37 -15.84
C TRP A 184 -2.18 5.18 -16.54
N SER A 185 -0.95 5.16 -16.02
CA SER A 185 0.17 5.92 -16.55
C SER A 185 0.86 5.21 -17.71
N LYS A 186 1.64 5.95 -18.50
CA LYS A 186 2.49 5.36 -19.55
C LYS A 186 3.55 4.39 -18.99
N ASN A 187 3.81 4.47 -17.68
CA ASN A 187 4.76 3.61 -17.01
C ASN A 187 4.14 2.30 -16.48
N ALA A 188 2.84 2.08 -16.69
CA ALA A 188 2.12 0.86 -16.24
C ALA A 188 2.76 -0.46 -16.69
N LEU A 189 3.46 -0.42 -17.83
CA LEU A 189 4.06 -1.57 -18.50
C LEU A 189 5.58 -1.57 -18.46
N ARG A 190 6.21 -0.55 -17.85
CA ARG A 190 7.63 -0.68 -17.52
C ARG A 190 7.73 -1.91 -16.62
N GLY A 191 8.52 -2.89 -17.06
CA GLY A 191 8.66 -4.16 -16.38
C GLY A 191 9.08 -3.99 -14.92
N PRO A 192 9.16 -5.08 -14.14
CA PRO A 192 9.66 -4.99 -12.76
C PRO A 192 10.91 -4.12 -12.71
N ILE A 193 10.87 -3.05 -11.91
CA ILE A 193 12.04 -2.20 -11.69
C ILE A 193 12.97 -3.04 -10.84
N TYR A 194 14.15 -3.37 -11.37
CA TYR A 194 15.17 -4.04 -10.58
C TYR A 194 15.95 -2.99 -9.78
N ASP A 195 16.22 -3.24 -8.50
CA ASP A 195 17.27 -2.50 -7.80
C ASP A 195 18.65 -2.87 -8.39
N LEU A 196 19.70 -2.18 -7.94
CA LEU A 196 21.08 -2.47 -8.36
C LEU A 196 21.54 -3.90 -8.04
N ASN A 197 20.82 -4.60 -7.16
CA ASN A 197 21.09 -5.97 -6.76
C ASN A 197 20.23 -7.00 -7.53
N GLY A 198 19.38 -6.56 -8.47
CA GLY A 198 18.51 -7.43 -9.25
C GLY A 198 17.20 -7.83 -8.55
N ASN A 199 16.81 -7.17 -7.45
CA ASN A 199 15.55 -7.42 -6.77
C ASN A 199 14.41 -6.60 -7.39
N ILE A 200 13.22 -7.19 -7.49
CA ILE A 200 12.03 -6.50 -7.99
C ILE A 200 11.56 -5.47 -6.95
N ILE A 201 11.50 -4.20 -7.35
CA ILE A 201 10.92 -3.10 -6.59
C ILE A 201 9.42 -3.07 -6.90
N GLU A 202 8.60 -3.40 -5.91
CA GLU A 202 7.14 -3.44 -6.03
C GLU A 202 6.48 -2.05 -6.00
N ASN A 203 7.17 -1.03 -5.46
CA ASN A 203 6.67 0.34 -5.31
C ASN A 203 7.40 1.33 -6.23
N TYR A 204 6.71 1.75 -7.29
CA TYR A 204 7.20 2.74 -8.26
C TYR A 204 7.49 4.11 -7.63
N ASP A 205 6.74 4.48 -6.58
CA ASP A 205 6.79 5.82 -5.95
C ASP A 205 8.07 6.07 -5.13
N THR A 206 8.85 5.03 -4.84
CA THR A 206 10.12 5.14 -4.10
C THR A 206 11.35 5.01 -4.99
N ALA A 207 11.17 4.91 -6.30
CA ALA A 207 12.27 4.67 -7.23
C ALA A 207 13.06 5.96 -7.51
N ASP A 208 14.38 5.91 -7.30
CA ASP A 208 15.30 6.99 -7.66
C ASP A 208 15.53 7.06 -9.19
N GLU A 209 16.00 8.21 -9.69
CA GLU A 209 16.33 8.46 -11.10
C GLU A 209 17.24 7.35 -11.67
N SER A 210 18.21 6.89 -10.89
CA SER A 210 19.12 5.80 -11.26
C SER A 210 18.40 4.46 -11.49
N GLN A 211 17.39 4.17 -10.65
CA GLN A 211 16.59 2.94 -10.74
C GLN A 211 15.62 3.02 -11.93
N LEU A 212 15.13 4.21 -12.24
CA LEU A 212 14.29 4.46 -13.41
C LEU A 212 15.07 4.28 -14.71
N GLU A 213 16.30 4.78 -14.79
CA GLU A 213 17.18 4.54 -15.93
C GLU A 213 17.55 3.05 -16.06
N LEU A 214 17.85 2.38 -14.95
CA LEU A 214 18.10 0.94 -14.92
C LEU A 214 16.89 0.15 -15.46
N SER A 215 15.66 0.52 -15.07
CA SER A 215 14.43 -0.10 -15.58
C SER A 215 14.23 0.13 -17.08
N LYS A 216 14.54 1.33 -17.59
CA LYS A 216 14.50 1.61 -19.04
C LYS A 216 15.48 0.71 -19.79
N VAL A 217 16.73 0.63 -19.34
CA VAL A 217 17.76 -0.24 -19.94
C VAL A 217 17.33 -1.70 -19.90
N TRP A 218 16.84 -2.20 -18.77
CA TRP A 218 16.31 -3.57 -18.66
C TRP A 218 15.15 -3.82 -19.61
N SER A 219 14.21 -2.89 -19.72
CA SER A 219 13.06 -3.02 -20.61
C SER A 219 13.48 -3.08 -22.07
N GLU A 220 14.40 -2.22 -22.50
CA GLU A 220 14.98 -2.26 -23.85
C GLU A 220 15.71 -3.58 -24.10
N PHE A 221 16.46 -4.06 -23.12
CA PHE A 221 17.17 -5.32 -23.22
C PHE A 221 16.23 -6.52 -23.37
N TYR A 222 15.17 -6.58 -22.56
CA TYR A 222 14.11 -7.60 -22.69
C TYR A 222 13.39 -7.49 -24.04
N ASN A 223 13.10 -6.28 -24.52
CA ASN A 223 12.48 -6.06 -25.82
C ASN A 223 13.36 -6.62 -26.95
N VAL A 224 14.66 -6.30 -26.94
CA VAL A 224 15.64 -6.84 -27.89
C VAL A 224 15.69 -8.36 -27.82
N ILE A 225 15.81 -8.96 -26.64
CA ILE A 225 15.77 -10.42 -26.48
C ILE A 225 14.48 -10.99 -27.04
N SER A 226 13.33 -10.39 -26.77
CA SER A 226 12.02 -10.88 -27.25
C SER A 226 11.89 -10.83 -28.79
N LEU A 227 12.54 -9.87 -29.44
CA LEU A 227 12.59 -9.76 -30.90
C LEU A 227 13.56 -10.76 -31.51
N VAL A 228 14.71 -10.97 -30.87
CA VAL A 228 15.77 -11.87 -31.30
C VAL A 228 15.40 -13.34 -31.07
N ALA A 229 14.71 -13.66 -29.97
CA ALA A 229 14.23 -15.02 -29.67
C ALA A 229 13.18 -15.52 -30.67
N LYS A 230 12.55 -14.61 -31.42
CA LYS A 230 11.64 -14.95 -32.54
C LYS A 230 12.39 -15.15 -33.87
N LYS A 231 13.70 -14.92 -33.90
CA LYS A 231 14.59 -15.08 -35.06
C LYS A 231 15.51 -16.29 -34.85
N GLU A 232 16.43 -16.48 -35.79
CA GLU A 232 17.41 -17.56 -35.78
C GLU A 232 18.40 -17.48 -34.59
N ALA A 233 18.87 -18.65 -34.15
CA ALA A 233 19.77 -18.80 -32.99
C ALA A 233 21.18 -18.16 -33.17
N ASN A 234 21.54 -17.77 -34.39
CA ASN A 234 22.75 -16.98 -34.68
C ASN A 234 22.68 -15.58 -34.05
N VAL A 235 21.53 -14.92 -34.12
CA VAL A 235 21.36 -13.55 -33.61
C VAL A 235 21.43 -13.50 -32.07
N LEU A 236 20.95 -14.54 -31.38
CA LEU A 236 21.13 -14.67 -29.92
C LEU A 236 22.60 -14.79 -29.54
N ARG A 237 23.40 -15.50 -30.33
CA ARG A 237 24.85 -15.65 -30.09
C ARG A 237 25.61 -14.37 -30.34
N ASP A 238 25.21 -13.58 -31.33
CA ASP A 238 25.81 -12.26 -31.57
C ASP A 238 25.45 -11.27 -30.45
N LEU A 239 24.20 -11.28 -29.97
CA LEU A 239 23.80 -10.49 -28.79
C LEU A 239 24.60 -10.89 -27.55
N GLN A 240 24.75 -12.19 -27.30
CA GLN A 240 25.57 -12.71 -26.19
C GLN A 240 27.03 -12.24 -26.29
N ARG A 241 27.61 -12.21 -27.50
CA ARG A 241 28.98 -11.72 -27.71
C ARG A 241 29.12 -10.25 -27.36
N VAL A 242 28.22 -9.40 -27.84
CA VAL A 242 28.23 -7.96 -27.54
C VAL A 242 28.12 -7.70 -26.03
N LEU A 243 27.33 -8.50 -25.32
CA LEU A 243 27.18 -8.38 -23.87
C LEU A 243 28.43 -8.81 -23.10
N ILE A 244 29.10 -9.85 -23.55
CA ILE A 244 30.39 -10.27 -22.98
C ILE A 244 31.43 -9.18 -23.24
N GLU A 245 31.52 -8.65 -24.46
CA GLU A 245 32.43 -7.55 -24.78
C GLU A 245 32.14 -6.28 -23.96
N PHE A 246 30.86 -5.98 -23.71
CA PHE A 246 30.47 -4.86 -22.86
C PHE A 246 30.83 -5.12 -21.40
N LYS A 247 30.57 -6.34 -20.89
CA LYS A 247 30.97 -6.76 -19.55
C LYS A 247 32.48 -6.61 -19.36
N ASP A 248 33.27 -7.08 -20.31
CA ASP A 248 34.74 -7.03 -20.25
C ASP A 248 35.30 -5.60 -20.30
N ARG A 249 34.53 -4.62 -20.82
CA ARG A 249 34.89 -3.19 -20.79
C ARG A 249 34.50 -2.51 -19.47
N VAL A 250 33.48 -3.01 -18.78
CA VAL A 250 32.93 -2.41 -17.56
C VAL A 250 33.52 -3.03 -16.30
N GLU A 251 33.89 -4.31 -16.32
CA GLU A 251 34.73 -4.94 -15.30
C GLU A 251 36.20 -4.77 -15.69
N PRO A 252 36.95 -3.81 -15.11
CA PRO A 252 38.39 -3.79 -15.28
C PRO A 252 38.97 -5.11 -14.72
N THR A 253 39.78 -5.77 -15.54
CA THR A 253 40.56 -6.97 -15.20
C THR A 253 41.10 -6.95 -13.77
N ASN A 254 40.51 -7.77 -12.91
CA ASN A 254 41.03 -8.29 -11.65
C ASN A 254 41.99 -7.35 -10.88
N GLU A 255 41.46 -6.36 -10.18
CA GLU A 255 41.92 -6.22 -8.80
C GLU A 255 41.40 -7.44 -8.07
N LYS A 256 42.28 -8.37 -7.68
CA LYS A 256 41.89 -9.51 -6.85
C LYS A 256 41.22 -8.95 -5.60
N MET A 257 39.89 -9.04 -5.55
CA MET A 257 39.15 -8.72 -4.34
C MET A 257 39.72 -9.57 -3.21
N SER A 258 39.96 -8.95 -2.07
CA SER A 258 40.29 -9.68 -0.85
C SER A 258 39.16 -10.69 -0.58
N LYS A 259 39.50 -11.89 -0.06
CA LYS A 259 38.50 -12.86 0.40
C LYS A 259 37.48 -12.23 1.36
N GLN A 260 37.89 -11.20 2.09
CA GLN A 260 37.02 -10.44 2.98
C GLN A 260 36.01 -9.60 2.20
N GLN A 261 36.44 -8.92 1.14
CA GLN A 261 35.55 -8.13 0.26
C GLN A 261 34.58 -9.04 -0.51
N GLU A 262 35.01 -10.22 -0.96
CA GLU A 262 34.12 -11.22 -1.57
C GLU A 262 33.02 -11.65 -0.59
N MET A 263 33.39 -11.89 0.67
CA MET A 263 32.47 -12.36 1.71
C MET A 263 31.50 -11.25 2.18
N GLU A 264 31.96 -10.01 2.25
CA GLU A 264 31.13 -8.84 2.55
C GLU A 264 30.14 -8.52 1.41
N MET A 265 30.55 -8.68 0.15
CA MET A 265 29.69 -8.53 -1.01
C MET A 265 28.58 -9.60 -1.05
N LEU A 266 28.91 -10.85 -0.71
CA LEU A 266 27.96 -11.96 -0.63
C LEU A 266 26.92 -11.78 0.50
N MET A 267 27.32 -11.16 1.60
CA MET A 267 26.49 -10.99 2.80
C MET A 267 25.76 -9.63 2.83
N GLY A 268 26.18 -8.66 2.01
CA GLY A 268 25.58 -7.33 1.90
C GLY A 268 25.91 -6.39 3.06
N TYR A 269 26.90 -6.72 3.90
CA TYR A 269 27.35 -5.87 5.00
C TYR A 269 28.87 -6.03 5.23
N SER A 270 29.54 -4.92 5.57
CA SER A 270 30.96 -4.91 5.92
C SER A 270 31.17 -5.29 7.38
N ALA A 271 32.28 -5.99 7.68
CA ALA A 271 32.60 -6.35 9.05
C ALA A 271 32.97 -5.09 9.86
N PRO A 272 32.41 -4.88 11.06
CA PRO A 272 32.77 -3.73 11.89
C PRO A 272 34.22 -3.82 12.37
N ASP A 273 34.93 -2.69 12.36
CA ASP A 273 36.37 -2.61 12.71
C ASP A 273 36.68 -3.09 14.14
N GLU A 274 35.72 -2.99 15.06
CA GLU A 274 35.86 -3.43 16.45
C GLU A 274 34.74 -4.42 16.83
N VAL A 275 35.07 -5.72 16.88
CA VAL A 275 34.14 -6.76 17.34
C VAL A 275 34.21 -6.85 18.86
N ARG A 276 33.29 -6.20 19.57
CA ARG A 276 33.11 -6.39 21.02
C ARG A 276 32.31 -7.67 21.30
N ILE A 277 33.01 -8.79 21.38
CA ILE A 277 32.40 -10.06 21.82
C ILE A 277 32.19 -10.00 23.34
N LEU A 278 30.97 -9.70 23.76
CA LEU A 278 30.56 -9.87 25.15
C LEU A 278 30.31 -11.37 25.43
N PRO A 279 30.69 -11.88 26.61
CA PRO A 279 30.32 -13.24 26.99
C PRO A 279 28.79 -13.41 26.91
N PRO A 280 28.29 -14.54 26.37
CA PRO A 280 26.86 -14.77 26.23
C PRO A 280 26.20 -14.63 27.60
N ARG A 281 25.06 -13.91 27.64
CA ARG A 281 24.27 -13.79 28.87
C ARG A 281 23.99 -15.20 29.39
N HIS A 282 24.40 -15.48 30.63
CA HIS A 282 24.24 -16.79 31.24
C HIS A 282 22.77 -17.21 31.15
N SER A 283 22.47 -18.18 30.28
CA SER A 283 21.10 -18.66 30.13
C SER A 283 20.71 -19.41 31.40
N LYS A 284 19.48 -19.19 31.87
CA LYS A 284 18.90 -20.06 32.90
C LYS A 284 18.54 -21.37 32.21
N ASN A 285 19.28 -22.42 32.56
CA ASN A 285 18.95 -23.80 32.22
C ASN A 285 17.49 -24.14 32.59
N LYS A 286 16.87 -24.93 31.71
CA LYS A 286 15.48 -25.38 31.73
C LYS A 286 15.09 -25.83 33.16
N GLY A 287 14.13 -25.15 33.78
CA GLY A 287 13.57 -25.53 35.09
C GLY A 287 13.58 -24.46 36.20
N SER A 288 14.24 -23.30 36.02
CA SER A 288 14.30 -22.27 37.08
C SER A 288 13.36 -21.07 36.87
N GLY A 289 12.14 -21.32 36.38
CA GLY A 289 11.04 -20.35 36.40
C GLY A 289 9.92 -20.86 37.30
N LYS A 290 9.53 -20.11 38.34
CA LYS A 290 8.32 -20.39 39.11
C LYS A 290 7.15 -20.52 38.13
N LYS A 291 6.43 -21.66 38.18
CA LYS A 291 5.28 -21.94 37.32
C LYS A 291 4.37 -20.70 37.27
N ILE A 292 4.13 -20.17 36.08
CA ILE A 292 3.22 -19.03 35.90
C ILE A 292 1.81 -19.56 36.20
N GLU A 293 1.31 -19.30 37.40
CA GLU A 293 -0.05 -19.65 37.78
C GLU A 293 -1.03 -18.74 37.05
N THR A 294 -1.81 -19.35 36.16
CA THR A 294 -2.93 -18.69 35.49
C THR A 294 -3.95 -18.19 36.50
N SER A 295 -4.66 -17.11 36.17
CA SER A 295 -5.68 -16.49 37.02
C SER A 295 -6.74 -17.49 37.49
N LYS A 296 -7.04 -18.50 36.67
CA LYS A 296 -7.94 -19.62 37.01
C LYS A 296 -7.39 -20.48 38.14
N HIS A 297 -6.10 -20.79 38.14
CA HIS A 297 -5.46 -21.58 39.20
C HIS A 297 -5.44 -20.84 40.54
N LYS A 298 -5.17 -19.52 40.51
CA LYS A 298 -5.23 -18.65 41.71
C LYS A 298 -6.66 -18.53 42.28
N ALA A 299 -7.68 -18.52 41.42
CA ALA A 299 -9.07 -18.49 41.85
C ALA A 299 -9.49 -19.79 42.53
N ILE A 300 -9.08 -20.95 41.99
CA ILE A 300 -9.36 -22.27 42.58
C ILE A 300 -8.67 -22.43 43.94
N GLU A 301 -7.40 -22.03 44.06
CA GLU A 301 -6.66 -22.03 45.33
C GLU A 301 -7.32 -21.13 46.39
N LYS A 302 -7.79 -19.94 46.00
CA LYS A 302 -8.53 -19.05 46.91
C LYS A 302 -9.88 -19.64 47.34
N ALA A 303 -10.58 -20.34 46.46
CA ALA A 303 -11.85 -20.98 46.78
C ALA A 303 -11.70 -22.13 47.79
N LYS A 304 -10.54 -22.78 47.85
CA LYS A 304 -10.26 -23.87 48.80
C LYS A 304 -9.90 -23.41 50.22
N LYS A 305 -9.56 -22.13 50.42
CA LYS A 305 -9.18 -21.64 51.76
C LYS A 305 -10.43 -21.33 52.56
N ALA A 306 -10.60 -21.95 53.73
CA ALA A 306 -11.68 -21.62 54.65
C ALA A 306 -11.45 -20.24 55.30
N LYS A 307 -12.55 -19.53 55.63
CA LYS A 307 -12.45 -18.26 56.38
C LYS A 307 -11.91 -18.56 57.79
N ARG A 308 -11.00 -17.73 58.27
CA ARG A 308 -10.43 -17.81 59.62
C ARG A 308 -10.57 -16.47 60.34
N ARG A 309 -10.62 -16.49 61.67
CA ARG A 309 -10.75 -15.25 62.46
C ARG A 309 -9.41 -14.52 62.47
N CYS A 310 -9.37 -13.31 61.95
CA CYS A 310 -8.17 -12.47 61.95
C CYS A 310 -7.87 -11.97 63.37
N GLY A 311 -6.63 -12.09 63.85
CA GLY A 311 -6.26 -11.64 65.20
C GLY A 311 -6.34 -10.12 65.42
N ASN A 312 -6.23 -9.33 64.34
CA ASN A 312 -6.27 -7.86 64.43
C ASN A 312 -7.71 -7.33 64.46
N CYS A 313 -8.48 -7.49 63.37
CA CYS A 313 -9.86 -7.00 63.30
C CYS A 313 -10.89 -7.96 63.93
N LYS A 314 -10.47 -9.14 64.39
CA LYS A 314 -11.32 -10.18 65.01
C LYS A 314 -12.48 -10.70 64.14
N GLN A 315 -12.50 -10.40 62.83
CA GLN A 315 -13.51 -10.89 61.88
C GLN A 315 -13.08 -12.17 61.14
N MET A 316 -14.06 -12.98 60.72
CA MET A 316 -13.84 -14.18 59.90
C MET A 316 -13.59 -13.81 58.44
N ALA A 317 -12.33 -13.88 58.00
CA ALA A 317 -11.90 -13.47 56.67
C ALA A 317 -10.83 -14.43 56.09
N TYR A 318 -10.43 -14.19 54.85
CA TYR A 318 -9.38 -14.97 54.17
C TYR A 318 -7.96 -14.43 54.38
N HIS A 319 -7.79 -13.46 55.28
CA HIS A 319 -6.51 -12.86 55.67
C HIS A 319 -6.25 -13.07 57.16
N ASP A 320 -5.00 -12.93 57.60
CA ASP A 320 -4.62 -12.92 59.02
C ASP A 320 -4.12 -11.54 59.43
N SER A 321 -3.73 -11.39 60.70
CA SER A 321 -3.33 -10.11 61.29
C SER A 321 -2.17 -9.43 60.55
N ARG A 322 -1.31 -10.17 59.86
CA ARG A 322 -0.16 -9.62 59.12
C ARG A 322 -0.56 -8.96 57.81
N ASN A 323 -1.63 -9.46 57.19
CA ASN A 323 -2.17 -8.94 55.93
C ASN A 323 -3.52 -8.25 56.12
N CYS A 324 -3.88 -7.93 57.37
CA CYS A 324 -5.09 -7.21 57.69
C CYS A 324 -4.91 -5.74 57.27
N LYS A 325 -5.84 -5.26 56.45
CA LYS A 325 -5.80 -3.87 55.96
C LYS A 325 -6.34 -2.86 56.97
N GLU A 326 -6.95 -3.34 58.06
CA GLU A 326 -7.41 -2.44 59.11
C GLU A 326 -6.25 -2.05 60.02
N PRO A 327 -6.13 -0.77 60.42
CA PRO A 327 -5.12 -0.31 61.36
C PRO A 327 -5.23 -1.07 62.68
N PHE A 328 -4.11 -1.42 63.31
CA PHE A 328 -4.13 -2.00 64.66
C PHE A 328 -4.78 -1.01 65.62
N ALA A 329 -5.86 -1.42 66.29
CA ALA A 329 -6.48 -0.60 67.33
C ALA A 329 -5.46 -0.41 68.46
N LYS A 330 -5.02 0.83 68.68
CA LYS A 330 -4.15 1.18 69.82
C LYS A 330 -4.93 0.94 71.11
N HIS A 331 -4.32 0.23 72.07
CA HIS A 331 -4.85 0.11 73.42
C HIS A 331 -5.05 1.50 74.05
N PRO A 332 -6.09 1.72 74.89
CA PRO A 332 -6.18 2.93 75.69
C PRO A 332 -5.03 2.98 76.70
N PRO A 333 -4.58 4.18 77.12
CA PRO A 333 -3.46 4.30 78.04
C PRO A 333 -3.86 3.78 79.44
N GLU A 334 -3.03 2.89 80.00
CA GLU A 334 -3.07 2.52 81.41
C GLU A 334 -2.57 3.70 82.25
N GLU A 335 -3.29 3.98 83.34
CA GLU A 335 -2.98 5.02 84.32
C GLU A 335 -1.68 4.68 85.07
N ASP A 336 -0.83 5.70 85.25
CA ASP A 336 0.39 5.64 86.07
C ASP A 336 0.05 5.40 87.55
N GLU A 337 0.41 4.23 88.09
CA GLU A 337 0.73 4.09 89.51
C GLU A 337 2.22 3.80 89.65
N SER A 338 2.98 4.82 90.10
CA SER A 338 4.31 4.63 90.67
C SER A 338 4.45 5.50 91.92
N SER A 339 5.19 4.94 92.90
CA SER A 339 5.46 5.41 94.28
C SER A 339 4.34 5.06 95.30
N ASP A 340 4.63 4.56 96.49
CA ASP A 340 5.84 4.70 97.30
C ASP A 340 5.86 3.71 98.50
N SER A 341 7.09 3.38 98.96
CA SER A 341 7.49 3.01 100.36
C SER A 341 6.80 1.80 101.05
N GLY A 342 7.39 1.00 101.93
CA GLY A 342 8.61 0.97 102.72
C GLY A 342 8.47 -0.18 103.74
N CYS A 343 9.58 -0.65 104.33
CA CYS A 343 9.67 -1.76 105.29
C CYS A 343 8.79 -1.62 106.56
N GLY A 344 8.50 -2.76 107.22
CA GLY A 344 7.79 -2.84 108.51
C GLY A 344 8.58 -2.34 109.72
N ASP A 345 7.88 -1.83 110.73
CA ASP A 345 7.35 -2.53 111.91
C ASP A 345 6.05 -1.84 112.35
#